data_AF-A0A4V1T9A8-F1
#
_entry.id   AF-A0A4V1T9A8-F1
#
_cell.length_a   1.000
_cell.length_b   1.000
_cell.length_c   1.000
_cell.angle_alpha   90.00
_cell.angle_beta   90.00
_cell.angle_gamma   90.00
#
_symmetry.space_group_name_H-M   'P 1'
#
loop_
_entity.id
_entity.type
_entity.pdbx_description
1 polymer ?
#
loop_
_entity_poly.entity_id
_entity_poly.type
_entity_poly.pdbx_seq_one_letter_code
_entity_poly.pdbx_strand_id
1 'polypeptide(L)'
;MLSTVPEALIAFSGSKNFGLYRERVGAAILIGRDEKEADITNSQLLNIIRGAYSQPPDHGAEIIRTILEDKALRAEWEEELALMRNRMISLRKKLADAIRERSNSTDFDFVADHRGMFSLLGLTNDAVEHLKAGNGVYMTGDSRINVAGIPEDRVGDLADAFLGAVR
;
A
#
# COMPACT_ATOMS: atom_id res chain seq x y z
N MET A 1 11.75 -9.40 -14.15
CA MET A 1 11.04 -10.32 -13.22
C MET A 1 9.91 -11.07 -13.93
N LEU A 2 8.96 -10.39 -14.60
CA LEU A 2 7.99 -11.11 -15.44
C LEU A 2 8.63 -11.67 -16.71
N SER A 3 9.52 -10.89 -17.35
CA SER A 3 10.30 -11.34 -18.52
C SER A 3 11.32 -12.45 -18.24
N THR A 4 11.48 -12.86 -16.97
CA THR A 4 12.46 -13.87 -16.55
C THR A 4 11.81 -15.21 -16.20
N VAL A 5 10.49 -15.33 -16.35
CA VAL A 5 9.74 -16.56 -16.10
C VAL A 5 8.85 -16.88 -17.30
N PRO A 6 8.65 -18.17 -17.62
CA PRO A 6 7.85 -18.58 -18.77
C PRO A 6 6.33 -18.48 -18.49
N GLU A 7 5.93 -18.43 -17.22
CA GLU A 7 4.53 -18.34 -16.78
C GLU A 7 4.44 -17.43 -15.54
N ALA A 8 3.32 -16.74 -15.37
CA ALA A 8 3.07 -15.91 -14.18
C ALA A 8 1.58 -15.73 -13.88
N LEU A 9 1.24 -15.54 -12.61
CA LEU A 9 -0.05 -15.02 -12.17
C LEU A 9 0.14 -13.65 -11.52
N ILE A 10 -0.67 -12.69 -11.92
CA ILE A 10 -0.62 -11.32 -11.42
C ILE A 10 -1.99 -10.96 -10.87
N ALA A 11 -2.04 -10.51 -9.61
CA ALA A 11 -3.22 -9.92 -9.00
C ALA A 11 -3.07 -8.40 -8.97
N PHE A 12 -3.90 -7.72 -9.75
CA PHE A 12 -4.00 -6.26 -9.75
C PHE A 12 -5.16 -5.81 -8.86
N SER A 13 -4.99 -4.70 -8.14
CA SER A 13 -6.03 -4.08 -7.33
C SER A 13 -6.12 -2.59 -7.63
N GLY A 14 -7.32 -2.10 -7.93
CA GLY A 14 -7.61 -0.67 -8.07
C GLY A 14 -7.86 0.04 -6.73
N SER A 15 -7.76 -0.66 -5.60
CA SER A 15 -8.22 -0.09 -4.33
C SER A 15 -7.38 1.07 -3.82
N LYS A 16 -6.07 1.14 -4.13
CA LYS A 16 -5.17 2.17 -3.55
C LYS A 16 -4.71 3.19 -4.58
N ASN A 17 -4.32 2.74 -5.77
CA ASN A 17 -3.87 3.62 -6.84
C ASN A 17 -5.01 4.39 -7.52
N PHE A 18 -6.25 3.89 -7.49
CA PHE A 18 -7.44 4.63 -7.93
C PHE A 18 -8.35 5.06 -6.77
N GLY A 19 -7.98 4.77 -5.51
CA GLY A 19 -8.83 5.08 -4.35
C GLY A 19 -10.16 4.30 -4.28
N LEU A 20 -10.35 3.28 -5.13
CA LEU A 20 -11.61 2.54 -5.25
C LEU A 20 -11.69 1.37 -4.25
N TYR A 21 -11.54 1.68 -2.96
CA TYR A 21 -11.48 0.67 -1.90
C TYR A 21 -12.73 -0.21 -1.85
N ARG A 22 -13.92 0.39 -1.94
CA ARG A 22 -15.21 -0.31 -1.76
C ARG A 22 -15.90 -0.69 -3.05
N GLU A 23 -15.41 -0.24 -4.21
CA GLU A 23 -15.88 -0.72 -5.53
C GLU A 23 -15.41 -2.14 -5.85
N ARG A 24 -14.45 -2.65 -5.07
CA ARG A 24 -13.92 -4.03 -5.18
C ARG A 24 -13.38 -4.37 -6.56
N VAL A 25 -12.74 -3.41 -7.22
CA VAL A 25 -12.15 -3.58 -8.56
C VAL A 25 -10.71 -4.08 -8.50
N GLY A 26 -10.40 -5.01 -9.41
CA GLY A 26 -9.09 -5.60 -9.63
C GLY A 26 -9.08 -6.46 -10.89
N ALA A 27 -7.95 -7.10 -11.17
CA ALA A 27 -7.83 -8.04 -12.28
C ALA A 27 -6.93 -9.22 -11.87
N ALA A 28 -7.31 -10.43 -12.30
CA ALA A 28 -6.44 -11.59 -12.30
C ALA A 28 -5.90 -11.78 -13.71
N ILE A 29 -4.59 -11.67 -13.87
CA ILE A 29 -3.90 -11.75 -15.16
C ILE A 29 -3.03 -13.02 -15.16
N LEU A 30 -3.17 -13.81 -16.21
CA LEU A 30 -2.45 -15.06 -16.43
C LEU A 30 -1.49 -14.85 -17.59
N ILE A 31 -0.22 -15.20 -17.40
CA ILE A 31 0.79 -15.24 -18.45
C ILE A 31 1.10 -16.71 -18.68
N GLY A 32 0.70 -17.23 -19.85
CA GLY A 32 1.08 -18.58 -20.32
C GLY A 32 2.34 -18.55 -21.16
N ARG A 33 2.94 -19.72 -21.40
CA ARG A 33 4.14 -19.87 -22.24
C ARG A 33 3.87 -19.53 -23.70
N ASP A 34 2.67 -19.85 -24.13
CA ASP A 34 2.13 -19.60 -25.45
C ASP A 34 0.63 -19.29 -25.37
N GLU A 35 0.04 -18.93 -26.51
CA GLU A 35 -1.38 -18.61 -26.66
C GLU A 35 -2.28 -19.77 -26.20
N LYS A 36 -1.92 -21.00 -26.54
CA LYS A 36 -2.72 -22.19 -26.22
C LYS A 36 -2.83 -22.41 -24.71
N GLU A 37 -1.72 -22.28 -23.99
CA GLU A 37 -1.72 -22.43 -22.52
C GLU A 37 -2.41 -21.28 -21.80
N ALA A 38 -2.29 -20.05 -22.33
CA ALA A 38 -3.02 -18.90 -21.83
C ALA A 38 -4.54 -19.12 -21.95
N ASP A 39 -5.02 -19.61 -23.09
CA ASP A 39 -6.44 -19.92 -23.31
C ASP A 39 -6.96 -21.02 -22.37
N ILE A 40 -6.20 -22.10 -22.22
CA ILE A 40 -6.55 -23.19 -21.30
C ILE A 40 -6.69 -22.64 -19.89
N THR A 41 -5.72 -21.85 -19.42
CA THR A 41 -5.72 -21.34 -18.05
C THR A 41 -6.83 -20.30 -17.84
N ASN A 42 -7.09 -19.45 -18.83
CA ASN A 42 -8.21 -18.50 -18.80
C ASN A 42 -9.57 -19.23 -18.71
N SER A 43 -9.76 -20.33 -19.45
CA SER A 43 -10.99 -21.13 -19.37
C SER A 43 -11.24 -21.69 -17.96
N GLN A 44 -10.20 -22.14 -17.27
CA GLN A 44 -10.30 -22.66 -15.90
C GLN A 44 -10.56 -21.53 -14.91
N LEU A 45 -9.93 -20.37 -15.08
CA LEU A 45 -10.21 -19.19 -14.26
C LEU A 45 -11.67 -18.76 -14.39
N LEU A 46 -12.22 -18.72 -15.60
CA LEU A 46 -13.63 -18.38 -15.83
C LEU A 46 -14.58 -19.40 -15.16
N ASN A 47 -14.25 -20.70 -15.19
CA ASN A 47 -15.02 -21.72 -14.46
C ASN A 47 -15.02 -21.46 -12.95
N ILE A 48 -13.86 -21.12 -12.36
CA ILE A 48 -13.75 -20.78 -10.94
C ILE A 48 -14.58 -19.52 -10.62
N ILE A 49 -14.45 -18.47 -11.42
CA ILE A 49 -15.21 -17.21 -11.24
C ILE A 49 -16.71 -17.48 -11.27
N ARG A 50 -17.16 -18.27 -12.26
CA ARG A 50 -18.57 -18.65 -12.42
C ARG A 50 -19.12 -19.35 -11.19
N GLY A 51 -18.36 -20.29 -10.62
CA GLY A 51 -18.72 -21.04 -9.41
C GLY A 51 -18.61 -20.23 -8.12
N ALA A 52 -17.75 -19.21 -8.07
CA ALA A 52 -17.52 -18.40 -6.87
C ALA A 52 -18.51 -17.24 -6.72
N TYR A 53 -18.67 -16.44 -7.77
CA TYR A 53 -19.49 -15.21 -7.72
C TYR A 53 -20.16 -14.85 -9.05
N SER A 54 -20.20 -15.78 -10.00
CA SER A 54 -20.76 -15.62 -11.36
C SER A 54 -20.01 -14.63 -12.25
N GLN A 55 -20.01 -13.33 -11.90
CA GLN A 55 -19.37 -12.25 -12.66
C GLN A 55 -19.00 -11.09 -11.72
N PRO A 56 -17.92 -10.33 -12.02
CA PRO A 56 -17.48 -9.23 -11.16
C PRO A 56 -18.42 -8.02 -11.24
N PRO A 57 -18.38 -7.11 -10.24
CA PRO A 57 -19.09 -5.83 -10.32
C PRO A 57 -18.49 -4.92 -11.41
N ASP A 58 -19.36 -4.23 -12.15
CA ASP A 58 -19.00 -3.46 -13.34
C ASP A 58 -18.48 -2.04 -13.01
N HIS A 59 -19.14 -1.35 -12.08
CA HIS A 59 -18.95 0.08 -11.82
C HIS A 59 -17.49 0.51 -11.59
N GLY A 60 -16.74 -0.21 -10.73
CA GLY A 60 -15.34 0.12 -10.48
C GLY A 60 -14.43 -0.10 -11.70
N ALA A 61 -14.73 -1.09 -12.54
CA ALA A 61 -13.99 -1.33 -13.77
C ALA A 61 -14.29 -0.23 -14.80
N GLU A 62 -15.53 0.22 -14.88
CA GLU A 62 -15.96 1.30 -15.78
C GLU A 62 -15.34 2.65 -15.41
N ILE A 63 -15.19 2.96 -14.12
CA ILE A 63 -14.45 4.15 -13.66
C ILE A 63 -13.00 4.10 -14.13
N ILE A 64 -12.31 2.97 -13.89
CA ILE A 64 -10.91 2.82 -14.29
C ILE A 64 -10.78 2.91 -15.82
N ARG A 65 -11.67 2.26 -16.58
CA ARG A 65 -11.67 2.34 -18.05
C ARG A 65 -11.82 3.78 -18.52
N THR A 66 -12.79 4.51 -17.97
CA THR A 66 -13.05 5.92 -18.30
C THR A 66 -11.82 6.78 -18.05
N ILE A 67 -11.17 6.62 -16.89
CA ILE A 67 -9.94 7.37 -16.55
C ILE A 67 -8.79 7.02 -17.51
N LEU A 68 -8.59 5.73 -17.82
CA LEU A 68 -7.43 5.28 -18.58
C LEU A 68 -7.55 5.47 -20.09
N GLU A 69 -8.76 5.50 -20.65
CA GLU A 69 -9.02 5.69 -22.08
C GLU A 69 -9.14 7.18 -22.48
N ASP A 70 -9.41 8.06 -21.53
CA ASP A 70 -9.35 9.51 -21.73
C ASP A 70 -7.97 10.08 -21.38
N LYS A 71 -7.32 10.76 -22.32
CA LYS A 71 -5.96 11.29 -22.13
C LYS A 71 -5.87 12.35 -21.05
N ALA A 72 -6.89 13.20 -20.89
CA ALA A 72 -6.89 14.26 -19.89
C ALA A 72 -7.12 13.66 -18.50
N LEU A 73 -8.11 12.77 -18.35
CA LEU A 73 -8.37 12.09 -17.07
C LEU A 73 -7.19 11.23 -16.62
N ARG A 74 -6.53 10.54 -17.57
CA ARG A 74 -5.33 9.77 -17.26
C ARG A 74 -4.20 10.66 -16.75
N ALA A 75 -3.98 11.82 -17.37
CA ALA A 75 -2.93 12.74 -16.95
C ALA A 75 -3.20 13.29 -15.53
N GLU A 76 -4.46 13.63 -15.24
CA GLU A 76 -4.90 14.05 -13.91
C GLU A 76 -4.67 12.95 -12.87
N TRP A 77 -5.08 11.72 -13.17
CA TRP A 77 -4.85 10.57 -12.28
C TRP A 77 -3.35 10.28 -12.04
N GLU A 78 -2.51 10.37 -13.09
CA GLU A 78 -1.06 10.18 -12.95
C GLU A 78 -0.43 11.27 -12.06
N GLU A 79 -0.91 12.52 -12.14
CA GLU A 79 -0.51 13.61 -11.26
C GLU A 79 -0.92 13.36 -9.80
N GLU A 80 -2.19 13.01 -9.55
CA GLU A 80 -2.70 12.68 -8.21
C GLU A 80 -1.92 11.52 -7.59
N LEU A 81 -1.63 10.47 -8.37
CA LEU A 81 -0.85 9.33 -7.93
C LEU A 81 0.58 9.72 -7.58
N ALA A 82 1.21 10.61 -8.36
CA ALA A 82 2.53 11.14 -8.06
C ALA A 82 2.54 11.97 -6.78
N LEU A 83 1.53 12.82 -6.57
CA LEU A 83 1.35 13.61 -5.34
C LEU A 83 1.22 12.71 -4.11
N MET A 84 0.37 11.68 -4.17
CA MET A 84 0.19 10.71 -3.09
C MET A 84 1.46 9.94 -2.78
N ARG A 85 2.18 9.46 -3.81
CA ARG A 85 3.48 8.79 -3.65
C ARG A 85 4.49 9.71 -2.97
N ASN A 86 4.60 10.96 -3.41
CA ASN A 86 5.56 11.92 -2.89
C ASN A 86 5.23 12.31 -1.43
N ARG A 87 3.94 12.42 -1.09
CA ARG A 87 3.50 12.60 0.31
C ARG A 87 3.95 11.44 1.19
N MET A 88 3.84 10.18 0.74
CA MET A 88 4.32 9.04 1.53
C MET A 88 5.83 9.10 1.79
N ILE A 89 6.62 9.49 0.79
CA ILE A 89 8.07 9.66 0.93
C ILE A 89 8.38 10.78 1.94
N SER A 90 7.68 11.91 1.83
CA SER A 90 7.84 13.06 2.75
C SER A 90 7.54 12.68 4.20
N LEU A 91 6.40 12.03 4.47
CA LEU A 91 6.00 11.63 5.83
C LEU A 91 7.00 10.66 6.47
N ARG A 92 7.52 9.71 5.69
CA ARG A 92 8.56 8.78 6.15
C ARG A 92 9.81 9.51 6.59
N LYS A 93 10.28 10.43 5.75
CA LYS A 93 11.49 11.21 6.01
C LYS A 93 11.31 12.10 7.23
N LYS A 94 10.18 12.82 7.31
CA LYS A 94 9.81 13.64 8.47
C LYS A 94 9.81 12.84 9.78
N LEU A 95 9.25 11.63 9.78
CA LEU A 95 9.24 10.79 10.98
C LEU A 95 10.64 10.31 11.37
N ALA A 96 11.42 9.80 10.40
CA ALA A 96 12.78 9.35 10.66
C ALA A 96 13.67 10.49 11.17
N ASP A 97 13.61 11.66 10.52
CA ASP A 97 14.37 12.85 10.91
C ASP A 97 13.95 13.32 12.32
N ALA A 98 12.65 13.39 12.61
CA ALA A 98 12.15 13.80 13.92
C ALA A 98 12.61 12.87 15.06
N ILE A 99 12.67 11.57 14.83
CA ILE A 99 13.18 10.58 15.79
C ILE A 99 14.70 10.75 15.95
N ARG A 100 15.43 10.90 14.86
CA ARG A 100 16.90 11.06 14.89
C ARG A 100 17.30 12.31 15.66
N GLU A 101 16.65 13.45 15.40
CA GLU A 101 16.90 14.73 16.09
C GLU A 101 16.72 14.63 17.61
N ARG A 102 15.76 13.81 18.08
CA ARG A 102 15.45 13.64 19.50
C ARG A 102 16.29 12.57 20.21
N SER A 103 16.69 11.53 19.47
CA SER A 103 17.39 10.37 20.02
C SER A 103 18.91 10.45 19.86
N ASN A 104 19.42 11.26 18.93
CA ASN A 104 20.79 11.20 18.43
C ASN A 104 21.19 9.78 17.95
N SER A 105 20.21 8.97 17.52
CA SER A 105 20.41 7.61 17.02
C SER A 105 19.89 7.47 15.59
N THR A 106 20.49 6.56 14.84
CA THR A 106 20.10 6.17 13.48
C THR A 106 19.15 4.98 13.45
N ASP A 107 18.70 4.48 14.61
CA ASP A 107 17.97 3.22 14.73
C ASP A 107 16.69 3.17 13.89
N PHE A 108 16.05 4.32 13.59
CA PHE A 108 14.81 4.40 12.81
C PHE A 108 14.98 4.95 11.38
N ASP A 109 16.22 5.16 10.92
CA ASP A 109 16.49 5.75 9.61
C ASP A 109 15.94 4.91 8.44
N PHE A 110 15.86 3.60 8.63
CA PHE A 110 15.31 2.66 7.65
C PHE A 110 13.87 2.99 7.24
N VAL A 111 13.11 3.71 8.08
CA VAL A 111 11.72 4.13 7.78
C VAL A 111 11.68 5.02 6.54
N ALA A 112 12.71 5.85 6.33
CA ALA A 112 12.85 6.73 5.17
C ALA A 112 13.11 5.97 3.86
N ASP A 113 13.77 4.81 3.94
CA ASP A 113 14.14 3.98 2.78
C ASP A 113 13.02 3.03 2.34
N HIS A 114 12.16 2.64 3.29
CA HIS A 114 10.97 1.83 3.02
C HIS A 114 10.05 2.48 1.97
N ARG A 115 9.30 1.64 1.24
CA ARG A 115 8.37 2.06 0.18
C ARG A 115 6.94 1.62 0.46
N GLY A 116 5.99 2.30 -0.19
CA GLY A 116 4.55 2.03 -0.05
C GLY A 116 3.93 2.70 1.17
N MET A 117 2.74 2.23 1.57
CA MET A 117 1.96 2.83 2.65
C MET A 117 2.31 2.30 4.05
N PHE A 118 3.08 1.22 4.15
CA PHE A 118 3.31 0.54 5.43
C PHE A 118 4.80 0.48 5.78
N SER A 119 5.09 0.49 7.09
CA SER A 119 6.42 0.23 7.64
C SER A 119 6.27 -0.71 8.83
N LEU A 120 7.15 -1.70 8.93
CA LEU A 120 7.37 -2.46 10.16
C LEU A 120 8.42 -1.71 10.98
N LEU A 121 8.10 -1.34 12.23
CA LEU A 121 9.00 -0.55 13.08
C LEU A 121 9.94 -1.42 13.93
N GLY A 122 9.59 -2.69 14.16
CA GLY A 122 10.37 -3.59 15.02
C GLY A 122 10.17 -3.32 16.52
N LEU A 123 9.09 -2.64 16.91
CA LEU A 123 8.77 -2.40 18.32
C LEU A 123 8.30 -3.70 18.99
N THR A 124 8.57 -3.83 20.29
CA THR A 124 8.02 -4.93 21.10
C THR A 124 6.50 -4.75 21.29
N ASN A 125 5.79 -5.84 21.60
CA ASN A 125 4.36 -5.77 21.91
C ASN A 125 4.07 -4.81 23.09
N ASP A 126 4.95 -4.79 24.10
CA ASP A 126 4.81 -3.91 25.26
C ASP A 126 4.92 -2.43 24.86
N ALA A 127 5.86 -2.09 23.97
CA ALA A 127 5.97 -0.74 23.42
C ALA A 127 4.73 -0.36 22.58
N VAL A 128 4.19 -1.29 21.80
CA VAL A 128 2.95 -1.06 21.02
C VAL A 128 1.75 -0.80 21.94
N GLU A 129 1.57 -1.60 23.00
CA GLU A 129 0.48 -1.38 23.95
C GLU A 129 0.68 -0.11 24.78
N HIS A 130 1.92 0.23 25.13
CA HIS A 130 2.24 1.51 25.76
C HIS A 130 1.81 2.70 24.88
N LEU A 131 2.19 2.70 23.60
CA LEU A 131 1.82 3.74 22.64
C LEU A 131 0.30 3.88 22.50
N LYS A 132 -0.41 2.76 22.50
CA LYS A 132 -1.86 2.73 22.40
C LYS A 132 -2.54 3.26 23.66
N ALA A 133 -2.16 2.76 24.83
CA ALA A 133 -2.82 3.08 26.10
C ALA A 133 -2.40 4.46 26.65
N GLY A 134 -1.13 4.81 26.52
CA GLY A 134 -0.55 6.04 27.06
C GLY A 134 -0.65 7.23 26.12
N ASN A 135 -0.52 7.00 24.81
CA ASN A 135 -0.42 8.08 23.81
C ASN A 135 -1.59 8.12 22.81
N GLY A 136 -2.47 7.12 22.81
CA GLY A 136 -3.56 7.01 21.84
C GLY A 136 -3.07 6.75 20.41
N VAL A 137 -1.87 6.18 20.25
CA VAL A 137 -1.28 5.85 18.95
C VAL A 137 -1.60 4.39 18.61
N TYR A 138 -2.48 4.19 17.62
CA TYR A 138 -2.95 2.87 17.24
C TYR A 138 -2.18 2.31 16.04
N MET A 139 -1.67 1.10 16.19
CA MET A 139 -1.02 0.32 15.13
C MET A 139 -1.31 -1.18 15.31
N THR A 140 -0.85 -2.02 14.38
CA THR A 140 -0.98 -3.48 14.56
C THR A 140 0.05 -3.99 15.56
N GLY A 141 -0.25 -5.11 16.23
CA GLY A 141 0.59 -5.66 17.31
C GLY A 141 2.03 -5.99 16.87
N ASP A 142 2.23 -6.30 15.59
CA ASP A 142 3.56 -6.50 14.99
C ASP A 142 4.35 -5.19 14.77
N SER A 143 3.88 -4.05 15.28
CA SER A 143 4.43 -2.69 15.10
C SER A 143 4.34 -2.14 13.67
N ARG A 144 3.51 -2.73 12.80
CA ARG A 144 3.31 -2.19 11.46
C ARG A 144 2.41 -0.95 11.50
N ILE A 145 2.94 0.17 11.00
CA ILE A 145 2.22 1.45 10.88
C ILE A 145 1.72 1.69 9.46
N ASN A 146 0.62 2.44 9.34
CA ASN A 146 0.20 3.06 8.08
C ASN A 146 0.76 4.48 8.01
N VAL A 147 1.73 4.70 7.13
CA VAL A 147 2.41 5.98 6.90
C VAL A 147 1.43 7.09 6.52
N ALA A 148 0.34 6.76 5.82
CA ALA A 148 -0.64 7.77 5.43
C ALA A 148 -1.37 8.42 6.61
N GLY A 149 -1.35 7.76 7.78
CA GLY A 149 -1.93 8.25 9.04
C GLY A 149 -0.95 9.02 9.93
N ILE A 150 0.30 9.23 9.52
CA ILE A 150 1.24 10.06 10.28
C ILE A 150 0.72 11.51 10.30
N PRO A 151 0.61 12.14 11.48
CA PRO A 151 0.19 13.53 11.60
C PRO A 151 1.33 14.43 11.13
N GLU A 152 1.19 15.02 9.95
CA GLU A 152 2.26 15.79 9.31
C GLU A 152 2.67 17.05 10.10
N ASP A 153 1.70 17.68 10.76
CA ASP A 153 1.84 18.87 11.59
C ASP A 153 2.33 18.56 13.02
N ARG A 154 2.23 17.30 13.45
CA ARG A 154 2.58 16.84 14.81
C ARG A 154 3.49 15.61 14.79
N VAL A 155 4.35 15.52 13.79
CA VAL A 155 5.29 14.39 13.66
C VAL A 155 6.26 14.32 14.84
N GLY A 156 6.58 15.47 15.44
CA GLY A 156 7.39 15.56 16.66
C GLY A 156 6.75 14.83 17.84
N ASP A 157 5.47 15.09 18.11
CA ASP A 157 4.72 14.43 19.19
C ASP A 157 4.71 12.91 19.01
N LEU A 158 4.58 12.43 17.77
CA LEU A 158 4.67 11.00 17.45
C LEU A 158 6.06 10.43 17.72
N ALA A 159 7.12 11.16 17.35
CA ALA A 159 8.50 10.76 17.61
C ALA A 159 8.80 10.70 19.12
N ASP A 160 8.32 11.68 19.89
CA ASP A 160 8.45 11.71 21.34
C ASP A 160 7.73 10.51 21.99
N ALA A 161 6.53 10.18 21.52
CA ALA A 161 5.80 8.99 21.97
C ALA A 161 6.57 7.69 21.67
N PHE A 162 7.11 7.54 20.45
CA PHE A 162 7.90 6.35 20.07
C PHE A 162 9.13 6.18 20.96
N LEU A 163 9.87 7.26 21.21
CA LEU A 163 11.04 7.20 22.07
C LEU A 163 10.68 6.95 23.54
N GLY A 164 9.54 7.46 24.00
CA GLY A 164 9.02 7.15 25.34
C GLY A 164 8.65 5.68 25.53
N ALA A 165 8.20 5.00 24.46
CA ALA A 165 7.80 3.60 24.50
C ALA A 165 8.95 2.60 24.35
N VAL A 166 10.12 3.03 23.84
CA VAL A 166 11.29 2.17 23.58
C VAL A 166 12.35 2.31 24.67
N ARG A 167 12.24 3.32 25.54
CA ARG A 167 13.15 3.56 26.67
C ARG A 167 12.77 2.76 27.91
#